data_AF-A0A848VF98-F1
#
_entry.id   AF-A0A848VF98-F1
#
_cell.length_a   1.000
_cell.length_b   1.000
_cell.length_c   1.000
_cell.angle_alpha   90.00
_cell.angle_beta   90.00
_cell.angle_gamma   90.00
#
_symmetry.space_group_name_H-M   'P 1'
#
loop_
_entity.id
_entity.type
_entity.pdbx_description
1 polymer ?
#
loop_
_entity_poly.entity_id
_entity_poly.type
_entity_poly.pdbx_seq_one_letter_code
_entity_poly.pdbx_strand_id
1 'polypeptide(L)'
;MTESSLPNSRLHRVVRIVFALAIGIGLALYAYQRISDPLPRQQRMQEEAVVLQAREILISVIAPASDIEIVDPLNKNRVAGKVYIYPIDDGWQVSGHYRRPGEIPWQPWLMTLDNDAALVTLSVQDKALQEIAKRDARIIVKPPD
;
A
#
# COMPACT_ATOMS: atom_id res chain seq x y z
N MET A 1 -43.38 -64.54 10.25
CA MET A 1 -43.08 -63.22 9.66
C MET A 1 -41.72 -62.81 10.19
N THR A 2 -40.68 -63.20 9.46
CA THR A 2 -39.28 -63.14 9.89
C THR A 2 -38.69 -61.78 9.55
N GLU A 3 -37.91 -61.24 10.49
CA GLU A 3 -37.07 -60.06 10.37
C GLU A 3 -36.25 -60.03 9.07
N SER A 4 -36.09 -58.85 8.47
CA SER A 4 -34.78 -58.17 8.37
C SER A 4 -34.86 -57.00 7.38
N SER A 5 -34.55 -55.79 7.84
CA SER A 5 -34.08 -54.71 6.94
C SER A 5 -33.47 -53.55 7.73
N LEU A 6 -32.33 -53.77 8.39
CA LEU A 6 -31.45 -52.66 8.74
C LEU A 6 -30.00 -53.09 8.50
N PRO A 7 -29.30 -52.43 7.56
CA PRO A 7 -27.99 -51.89 7.93
C PRO A 7 -27.63 -50.58 7.19
N ASN A 8 -28.44 -49.52 7.26
CA ASN A 8 -28.06 -48.23 6.65
C ASN A 8 -27.14 -47.35 7.53
N SER A 9 -27.06 -47.60 8.84
CA SER A 9 -26.36 -46.71 9.79
C SER A 9 -24.83 -46.70 9.64
N ARG A 10 -24.21 -47.83 9.28
CA ARG A 10 -22.75 -47.93 9.10
C ARG A 10 -22.29 -47.24 7.81
N LEU A 11 -23.07 -47.32 6.73
CA LEU A 11 -22.78 -46.66 5.46
C LEU A 11 -22.81 -45.14 5.61
N HIS A 12 -23.84 -44.59 6.27
CA HIS A 12 -23.91 -43.15 6.55
C HIS A 12 -22.74 -42.65 7.42
N ARG A 13 -22.28 -43.45 8.38
CA ARG A 13 -21.12 -43.10 9.22
C ARG A 13 -19.82 -43.02 8.41
N VAL A 14 -19.60 -43.99 7.52
CA VAL A 14 -18.41 -44.02 6.64
C VAL A 14 -18.45 -42.85 5.65
N VAL A 15 -19.58 -42.60 5.01
CA VAL A 15 -19.75 -41.46 4.08
C VAL A 15 -19.48 -40.14 4.78
N ARG A 16 -19.97 -39.96 6.02
CA ARG A 16 -19.73 -38.73 6.80
C ARG A 16 -18.25 -38.54 7.13
N ILE A 17 -17.53 -39.61 7.45
CA ILE A 17 -16.09 -39.56 7.73
C ILE A 17 -15.31 -39.19 6.46
N VAL A 18 -15.60 -39.85 5.33
CA VAL A 18 -14.93 -39.57 4.05
C VAL A 18 -15.19 -38.13 3.61
N PHE A 19 -16.43 -37.65 3.73
CA PHE A 19 -16.79 -36.28 3.41
C PHE A 19 -16.08 -35.26 4.31
N ALA A 20 -16.05 -35.51 5.62
CA ALA A 20 -15.34 -34.64 6.57
C ALA A 20 -13.83 -34.59 6.28
N LEU A 21 -13.21 -35.72 5.94
CA LEU A 21 -11.81 -35.78 5.53
C LEU A 21 -11.56 -35.03 4.23
N ALA A 22 -12.42 -35.20 3.23
CA ALA A 22 -12.30 -34.52 1.94
C ALA A 22 -12.39 -32.99 2.12
N ILE A 23 -13.36 -32.51 2.91
CA ILE A 23 -13.48 -31.08 3.24
C ILE A 23 -12.27 -30.60 4.05
N GLY A 24 -11.84 -31.36 5.06
CA GLY A 24 -10.71 -30.99 5.90
C GLY A 24 -9.41 -30.84 5.10
N ILE A 25 -9.14 -31.79 4.20
CA ILE A 25 -8.00 -31.72 3.28
C ILE A 25 -8.14 -30.54 2.32
N GLY A 26 -9.33 -30.33 1.73
CA GLY A 26 -9.59 -29.20 0.84
C GLY A 26 -9.35 -27.85 1.52
N LEU A 27 -9.85 -27.66 2.74
CA LEU A 27 -9.63 -26.45 3.53
C LEU A 27 -8.15 -26.27 3.90
N ALA A 28 -7.45 -27.36 4.26
CA ALA A 28 -6.03 -27.31 4.57
C ALA A 28 -5.19 -26.88 3.37
N LEU A 29 -5.48 -27.44 2.18
CA LEU A 29 -4.80 -27.06 0.94
C LEU A 29 -5.11 -25.60 0.54
N TYR A 30 -6.36 -25.18 0.65
CA TYR A 30 -6.77 -23.80 0.37
C TYR A 30 -6.07 -22.81 1.33
N ALA A 31 -6.04 -23.11 2.62
CA ALA A 31 -5.34 -22.30 3.61
C ALA A 31 -3.83 -22.25 3.35
N TYR A 32 -3.23 -23.40 3.00
CA TYR A 32 -1.81 -23.50 2.69
C TYR A 32 -1.43 -22.66 1.46
N GLN A 33 -2.21 -22.73 0.37
CA GLN A 33 -2.00 -21.89 -0.80
C GLN A 33 -2.09 -20.40 -0.45
N ARG A 34 -3.09 -20.00 0.35
CA ARG A 34 -3.31 -18.60 0.71
C ARG A 34 -2.24 -18.03 1.64
N ILE A 35 -1.66 -18.85 2.51
CA ILE A 35 -0.55 -18.46 3.41
C ILE A 35 0.78 -18.43 2.66
N SER A 36 0.95 -19.32 1.69
CA SER A 36 2.20 -19.48 0.93
C SER A 36 2.28 -18.57 -0.30
N ASP A 37 1.19 -17.88 -0.67
CA ASP A 37 1.15 -16.94 -1.78
C ASP A 37 2.14 -15.77 -1.52
N PRO A 38 3.23 -15.66 -2.30
CA PRO A 38 4.23 -14.61 -2.11
C PRO A 38 3.78 -13.27 -2.72
N LEU A 39 2.75 -13.24 -3.55
CA LEU A 39 2.35 -12.05 -4.32
C LEU A 39 2.04 -10.84 -3.42
N PRO A 40 1.26 -10.97 -2.33
CA PRO A 40 1.00 -9.83 -1.44
C PRO A 40 2.26 -9.32 -0.74
N ARG A 41 3.24 -10.19 -0.45
CA ARG A 41 4.51 -9.78 0.17
C ARG A 41 5.39 -9.03 -0.83
N GLN A 42 5.50 -9.55 -2.06
CA GLN A 42 6.29 -8.91 -3.11
C GLN A 42 5.73 -7.53 -3.46
N GLN A 43 4.40 -7.42 -3.62
CA GLN A 43 3.74 -6.13 -3.83
C GLN A 43 4.01 -5.17 -2.67
N ARG A 44 3.93 -5.66 -1.42
CA ARG A 44 4.20 -4.82 -0.25
C ARG A 44 5.64 -4.32 -0.21
N MET A 45 6.61 -5.15 -0.56
CA MET A 45 8.02 -4.76 -0.64
C MET A 45 8.24 -3.68 -1.70
N GLN A 46 7.57 -3.79 -2.86
CA GLN A 46 7.64 -2.78 -3.92
C GLN A 46 7.01 -1.46 -3.45
N GLU A 47 5.81 -1.50 -2.85
CA GLU A 47 5.17 -0.32 -2.27
C GLU A 47 6.08 0.37 -1.25
N GLU A 48 6.70 -0.41 -0.35
CA GLU A 48 7.61 0.11 0.66
C GLU A 48 8.84 0.78 0.03
N ALA A 49 9.47 0.14 -0.95
CA ALA A 49 10.60 0.71 -1.68
C ALA A 49 10.24 2.03 -2.37
N VAL A 50 9.08 2.08 -3.03
CA VAL A 50 8.58 3.27 -3.72
C VAL A 50 8.31 4.42 -2.74
N VAL A 51 7.69 4.15 -1.58
CA VAL A 51 7.44 5.21 -0.59
C VAL A 51 8.76 5.73 0.00
N LEU A 52 9.73 4.85 0.26
CA LEU A 52 11.04 5.27 0.75
C LEU A 52 11.77 6.15 -0.27
N GLN A 53 11.74 5.77 -1.56
CA GLN A 53 12.33 6.58 -2.62
C GLN A 53 11.64 7.94 -2.76
N ALA A 54 10.30 7.97 -2.70
CA ALA A 54 9.53 9.20 -2.71
C ALA A 54 9.92 10.12 -1.55
N ARG A 55 10.17 9.55 -0.36
CA ARG A 55 10.60 10.30 0.82
C ARG A 55 11.96 10.97 0.62
N GLU A 56 12.93 10.23 0.08
CA GLU A 56 14.26 10.77 -0.21
C GLU A 56 14.19 11.92 -1.23
N ILE A 57 13.42 11.75 -2.31
CA ILE A 57 13.20 12.78 -3.31
C ILE A 57 12.56 14.01 -2.66
N LEU A 58 11.51 13.82 -1.85
CA LEU A 58 10.81 14.90 -1.17
C LEU A 58 11.75 15.71 -0.28
N ILE A 59 12.56 15.05 0.54
CA ILE A 59 13.55 15.70 1.41
C ILE A 59 14.55 16.49 0.57
N SER A 60 15.07 15.90 -0.51
CA SER A 60 16.05 16.55 -1.38
C SER A 60 15.54 17.83 -2.03
N VAL A 61 14.24 17.90 -2.34
CA VAL A 61 13.60 19.06 -2.97
C VAL A 61 13.23 20.12 -1.94
N ILE A 62 12.63 19.73 -0.82
CA ILE A 62 12.00 20.66 0.12
C ILE A 62 12.99 21.21 1.14
N ALA A 63 13.89 20.35 1.61
CA ALA A 63 14.71 20.64 2.77
C ALA A 63 16.08 19.94 2.67
N PRO A 64 16.90 20.24 1.64
CA PRO A 64 18.21 19.61 1.48
C PRO A 64 19.19 19.89 2.64
N ALA A 65 18.91 20.91 3.47
CA ALA A 65 19.75 21.33 4.60
C ALA A 65 19.04 21.31 5.96
N SER A 66 17.81 20.80 6.05
CA SER A 66 17.02 20.79 7.29
C SER A 66 16.12 19.57 7.36
N ASP A 67 15.72 19.17 8.56
CA ASP A 67 14.71 18.12 8.71
C ASP A 67 13.32 18.64 8.36
N ILE A 68 12.48 17.73 7.86
CA ILE A 68 11.04 17.91 7.69
C ILE A 68 10.31 16.73 8.34
N GLU A 69 9.13 17.01 8.88
CA GLU A 69 8.24 15.94 9.32
C GLU A 69 7.41 15.47 8.13
N ILE A 70 7.30 14.15 7.95
CA ILE A 70 6.64 13.54 6.79
C ILE A 70 5.59 12.54 7.28
N VAL A 71 4.40 12.65 6.69
CA VAL A 71 3.29 11.70 6.82
C VAL A 71 3.03 11.08 5.46
N ASP A 72 3.19 9.78 5.36
CA ASP A 72 3.13 9.03 4.10
C ASP A 72 2.48 7.64 4.33
N PRO A 73 2.32 6.80 3.29
CA PRO A 73 1.65 5.51 3.44
C PRO A 73 2.32 4.54 4.41
N LEU A 74 3.61 4.72 4.74
CA LEU A 74 4.33 3.91 5.74
C LEU A 74 4.19 4.49 7.14
N ASN A 75 4.13 5.82 7.27
CA ASN A 75 3.94 6.52 8.55
C ASN A 75 2.68 7.38 8.53
N LYS A 76 1.53 6.73 8.74
CA LYS A 76 0.21 7.39 8.66
C LYS A 76 -0.09 8.19 9.92
N ASN A 77 -0.48 9.46 9.74
CA ASN A 77 -0.98 10.32 10.81
C ASN A 77 -2.35 10.87 10.44
N ARG A 78 -3.38 10.54 11.23
CA ARG A 78 -4.77 10.96 10.98
C ARG A 78 -4.97 12.48 11.08
N VAL A 79 -4.08 13.20 11.76
CA VAL A 79 -4.15 14.65 11.93
C VAL A 79 -3.77 15.38 10.64
N ALA A 80 -2.84 14.84 9.85
CA ALA A 80 -2.35 15.50 8.65
C ALA A 80 -3.30 15.32 7.46
N GLY A 81 -3.87 14.12 7.29
CA GLY A 81 -4.80 13.84 6.20
C GLY A 81 -4.71 12.40 5.70
N LYS A 82 -5.37 12.13 4.57
CA LYS A 82 -5.31 10.83 3.91
C LYS A 82 -4.05 10.74 3.04
N VAL A 83 -3.47 9.54 2.99
CA VAL A 83 -2.24 9.25 2.23
C VAL A 83 -2.44 7.98 1.43
N TYR A 84 -1.87 7.94 0.24
CA TYR A 84 -2.08 6.86 -0.72
C TYR A 84 -0.77 6.48 -1.41
N ILE A 85 -0.68 5.20 -1.76
CA ILE A 85 0.25 4.68 -2.76
C ILE A 85 -0.58 3.79 -3.69
N TYR A 86 -0.39 3.95 -4.98
CA TYR A 86 -1.00 3.06 -5.97
C TYR A 86 -0.15 2.99 -7.24
N PRO A 87 -0.14 1.82 -7.91
CA PRO A 87 0.46 1.69 -9.21
C PRO A 87 -0.37 2.45 -10.25
N ILE A 88 0.32 2.98 -11.26
CA ILE A 88 -0.25 3.56 -12.49
C ILE A 88 0.42 2.86 -13.68
N ASP A 89 -0.08 3.10 -14.90
CA ASP A 89 0.39 2.38 -16.09
C ASP A 89 1.93 2.44 -16.28
N ASP A 90 2.52 3.60 -16.00
CA ASP A 90 3.95 3.87 -16.21
C ASP A 90 4.73 4.11 -14.90
N GLY A 91 4.26 3.57 -13.77
CA GLY A 91 4.98 3.65 -12.50
C GLY A 91 4.07 3.73 -11.29
N TRP A 92 4.31 4.74 -10.43
CA TRP A 92 3.64 4.87 -9.14
C TRP A 92 3.20 6.29 -8.85
N GLN A 93 2.10 6.40 -8.11
CA GLN A 93 1.72 7.65 -7.48
C GLN A 93 1.70 7.51 -5.97
N VAL A 94 2.37 8.43 -5.30
CA VAL A 94 2.50 8.48 -3.84
C VAL A 94 2.03 9.84 -3.35
N SER A 95 1.16 9.84 -2.36
CA SER A 95 0.70 11.07 -1.72
C SER A 95 1.05 11.09 -0.25
N GLY A 96 1.23 12.29 0.27
CA GLY A 96 1.53 12.49 1.68
C GLY A 96 1.31 13.91 2.12
N HIS A 97 1.77 14.19 3.32
CA HIS A 97 1.86 15.53 3.86
C HIS A 97 3.26 15.73 4.44
N TYR A 98 3.75 16.97 4.44
CA TYR A 98 4.95 17.34 5.16
C TYR A 98 4.75 18.64 5.92
N ARG A 99 5.63 18.95 6.85
CA ARG A 99 5.75 20.29 7.44
C ARG A 99 7.18 20.56 7.83
N ARG A 100 7.59 21.83 7.85
CA ARG A 100 8.87 22.21 8.46
C ARG A 100 8.73 22.24 9.98
N PRO A 101 9.81 22.01 10.74
CA PRO A 101 9.78 22.08 12.20
C PRO A 101 9.20 23.41 12.68
N GLY A 102 8.16 23.34 13.52
CA GLY A 102 7.48 24.52 14.07
C GLY A 102 6.43 25.16 13.15
N GLU A 103 6.29 24.72 11.89
CA GLU A 103 5.16 25.13 11.06
C GLU A 103 3.88 24.39 11.48
N ILE A 104 2.79 25.14 11.61
CA ILE A 104 1.48 24.60 12.02
C ILE A 104 0.81 23.80 10.90
N PRO A 105 0.68 24.30 9.65
CA PRO A 105 -0.06 23.58 8.63
C PRO A 105 0.78 22.46 8.02
N TRP A 106 0.16 21.27 7.91
CA TRP A 106 0.63 20.21 7.04
C TRP A 106 0.41 20.61 5.58
N GLN A 107 1.46 20.52 4.77
CA GLN A 107 1.42 20.78 3.34
C GLN A 107 1.23 19.46 2.58
N PRO A 108 0.13 19.30 1.81
CA PRO A 108 -0.06 18.11 1.01
C PRO A 108 0.92 18.06 -0.16
N TRP A 109 1.30 16.84 -0.53
CA TRP A 109 2.10 16.57 -1.71
C TRP A 109 1.60 15.34 -2.44
N LEU A 110 1.82 15.34 -3.75
CA LEU A 110 1.53 14.22 -4.65
C LEU A 110 2.71 14.05 -5.61
N MET A 111 3.31 12.88 -5.59
CA MET A 111 4.47 12.54 -6.39
C MET A 111 4.10 11.43 -7.38
N THR A 112 4.46 11.63 -8.63
CA THR A 112 4.42 10.61 -9.67
C THR A 112 5.85 10.18 -9.94
N LEU A 113 6.07 8.87 -9.86
CA LEU A 113 7.32 8.20 -10.11
C LEU A 113 7.16 7.28 -11.32
N ASP A 114 8.21 7.12 -12.11
CA ASP A 114 8.21 6.12 -13.18
C ASP A 114 8.49 4.70 -12.63
N ASN A 115 8.61 3.73 -13.53
CA ASN A 115 8.90 2.33 -13.17
C ASN A 115 10.25 2.13 -12.48
N ASP A 116 11.20 3.05 -12.67
CA ASP A 116 12.51 3.05 -12.01
C ASP A 116 12.51 3.85 -10.70
N ALA A 117 11.31 4.23 -10.23
CA ALA A 117 11.08 5.11 -9.08
C ALA A 117 11.74 6.49 -9.21
N ALA A 118 12.00 6.95 -10.44
CA ALA A 118 12.52 8.28 -10.70
C ALA A 118 11.41 9.33 -10.78
N LEU A 119 11.73 10.56 -10.41
CA LEU A 119 10.77 11.66 -10.34
C LEU A 119 10.25 12.06 -11.73
N VAL A 120 8.95 11.86 -11.95
CA VAL A 120 8.22 12.39 -13.11
C VAL A 120 7.61 13.75 -12.76
N THR A 121 6.83 13.82 -11.68
CA THR A 121 6.25 15.09 -11.18
C THR A 121 6.11 15.09 -9.67
N LEU A 122 6.30 16.26 -9.05
CA LEU A 122 5.98 16.51 -7.63
C LEU A 122 5.08 17.75 -7.53
N SER A 123 3.83 17.52 -7.16
CA SER A 123 2.85 18.57 -6.86
C SER A 123 2.85 18.86 -5.36
N VAL A 124 2.88 20.13 -4.99
CA VAL A 124 2.92 20.62 -3.60
C VAL A 124 2.03 21.85 -3.43
N GLN A 125 1.45 22.07 -2.25
CA GLN A 125 0.72 23.31 -1.93
C GLN A 125 1.58 24.31 -1.12
N ASP A 126 2.84 24.47 -1.49
CA ASP A 126 3.79 25.30 -0.76
C ASP A 126 4.39 26.42 -1.61
N LYS A 127 4.00 27.66 -1.29
CA LYS A 127 4.45 28.86 -2.00
C LYS A 127 5.95 29.10 -1.87
N ALA A 128 6.62 28.57 -0.85
CA ALA A 128 8.07 28.69 -0.72
C ALA A 128 8.83 27.98 -1.86
N LEU A 129 8.19 27.00 -2.51
CA LEU A 129 8.80 26.21 -3.60
C LEU A 129 8.60 26.83 -4.99
N GLN A 130 8.00 28.03 -5.08
CA GLN A 130 7.75 28.71 -6.36
C GLN A 130 9.03 28.97 -7.18
N GLU A 131 10.13 29.35 -6.51
CA GLU A 131 11.41 29.58 -7.20
C GLU A 131 12.06 28.28 -7.69
N ILE A 132 11.82 27.16 -6.99
CA ILE A 132 12.29 25.84 -7.42
C ILE A 132 11.47 25.37 -8.62
N ALA A 133 10.15 25.53 -8.59
CA ALA A 133 9.25 25.18 -9.70
C ALA A 133 9.54 25.94 -11.00
N LYS A 134 10.09 27.16 -10.91
CA LYS A 134 10.56 27.90 -12.09
C LYS A 134 11.82 27.31 -12.73
N ARG A 135 12.62 26.57 -11.95
CA ARG A 135 13.90 25.98 -12.38
C ARG A 135 13.77 24.52 -12.76
N ASP A 136 12.84 23.81 -12.14
CA ASP A 136 12.54 22.40 -12.40
C ASP A 136 11.06 22.24 -12.75
N ALA A 137 10.79 21.98 -14.03
CA ALA A 137 9.44 21.82 -14.56
C ALA A 137 8.68 20.60 -13.98
N ARG A 138 9.38 19.68 -13.31
CA ARG A 138 8.75 18.54 -12.63
C ARG A 138 8.06 18.96 -11.33
N ILE A 139 8.42 20.12 -10.77
CA ILE A 139 7.85 20.62 -9.51
C ILE A 139 6.68 21.56 -9.82
N ILE A 140 5.50 21.22 -9.31
CA ILE A 140 4.26 21.95 -9.55
C ILE A 140 3.74 22.50 -8.23
N VAL A 141 3.70 23.83 -8.10
CA VAL A 141 3.12 24.47 -6.91
C VAL A 141 1.67 24.82 -7.18
N LYS A 142 0.76 24.20 -6.43
CA LYS A 142 -0.68 24.49 -6.47
C LYS A 142 -1.04 25.56 -5.42
N PRO A 143 -2.09 26.37 -5.68
CA PRO A 143 -2.67 27.19 -4.63
C PRO A 143 -3.26 26.30 -3.52
N PRO A 144 -3.32 26.80 -2.26
CA PRO A 144 -4.10 26.14 -1.22
C PRO A 144 -5.58 26.15 -1.58
N ASP A 145 -6.27 25.04 -1.32
CA ASP A 145 -7.72 24.88 -1.53
C ASP A 145 -8.55 25.65 -0.49
#